data_AF-A0A8T6LDN3-F1
#
_entry.id   AF-A0A8T6LDN3-F1
#
_cell.length_a   1.000
_cell.length_b   1.000
_cell.length_c   1.000
_cell.angle_alpha   90.00
_cell.angle_beta   90.00
_cell.angle_gamma   90.00
#
_symmetry.space_group_name_H-M   'P 1'
#
loop_
_entity.id
_entity.type
_entity.pdbx_description
1 polymer ?
#
loop_
_entity_poly.entity_id
_entity_poly.type
_entity_poly.pdbx_seq_one_letter_code
_entity_poly.pdbx_strand_id
1 'polypeptide(L)'
;MVQPLISDEIISISDKHLQQELGLLYISIGKFQLAKRLFDDLAPATLEITTTFNLAMAAWGESRNHTKLDFENVIKIHEANQEDEDRHDSANYLQCIGLAYWAMGDGTKALEYAEKSLQFLVGYRPTFSCWRYLYVNHHEFKTDINEFKRLVEGDETMQPVFLKNTSNQLPFQ
;
A
#
# COMPACT_ATOMS: atom_id res chain seq x y z
N MET A 1 26.79 19.36 19.74
CA MET A 1 25.38 18.94 19.73
C MET A 1 24.77 19.42 18.43
N VAL A 2 24.57 18.51 17.47
CA VAL A 2 23.86 18.81 16.24
C VAL A 2 22.39 18.52 16.55
N GLN A 3 21.54 19.54 16.60
CA GLN A 3 20.09 19.34 16.65
C GLN A 3 19.66 18.61 15.36
N PRO A 4 18.77 17.61 15.42
CA PRO A 4 18.19 17.07 14.20
C PRO A 4 17.31 18.16 13.57
N LEU A 5 17.76 18.68 12.43
CA LEU A 5 16.99 19.59 11.58
C LEU A 5 16.05 18.76 10.71
N ILE A 6 15.01 18.18 11.32
CA ILE A 6 13.80 17.83 10.59
C ILE A 6 12.67 18.33 11.48
N SER A 7 12.30 19.61 11.30
CA SER A 7 11.04 20.12 11.81
C SER A 7 9.92 19.27 11.22
N ASP A 8 8.86 19.02 11.98
CA ASP A 8 7.61 18.39 11.51
C ASP A 8 6.86 19.27 10.47
N GLU A 9 7.55 20.20 9.83
CA GLU A 9 7.02 20.99 8.73
C GLU A 9 7.02 20.13 7.47
N ILE A 10 5.82 19.83 6.98
CA ILE A 10 5.62 19.30 5.64
C ILE A 10 6.32 20.28 4.69
N ILE A 11 7.40 19.84 4.05
CA ILE A 11 7.99 20.57 2.92
C ILE A 11 6.83 20.73 1.93
N SER A 12 6.44 21.97 1.64
CA SER A 12 5.43 22.29 0.65
C SER A 12 5.95 21.92 -0.74
N ILE A 13 5.87 20.64 -1.09
CA ILE A 13 6.21 20.10 -2.40
C ILE A 13 5.00 20.35 -3.30
N SER A 14 5.14 21.16 -4.34
CA SER A 14 4.05 21.43 -5.30
C SER A 14 3.86 20.33 -6.33
N ASP A 15 4.81 19.41 -6.44
CA ASP A 15 4.80 18.31 -7.40
C ASP A 15 4.07 17.08 -6.83
N LYS A 16 2.94 16.73 -7.46
CA LYS A 16 2.08 15.61 -7.04
C LYS A 16 2.83 14.27 -7.02
N HIS A 17 3.74 14.02 -7.96
CA HIS A 17 4.48 12.77 -8.00
C HIS A 17 5.45 12.66 -6.82
N LEU A 18 6.18 13.74 -6.53
CA LEU A 18 7.07 13.78 -5.35
C LEU A 18 6.29 13.67 -4.04
N GLN A 19 5.09 14.25 -3.95
CA GLN A 19 4.21 14.07 -2.79
C GLN A 19 3.75 12.60 -2.64
N GLN A 20 3.43 11.92 -3.74
CA GLN A 20 3.10 10.48 -3.70
C GLN A 20 4.28 9.66 -3.19
N GLU A 21 5.49 9.86 -3.74
CA GLU A 21 6.69 9.16 -3.29
C GLU A 21 6.99 9.41 -1.81
N LEU A 22 6.86 10.66 -1.34
CA LEU A 22 7.02 10.99 0.08
C LEU A 22 5.99 10.26 0.96
N GLY A 23 4.74 10.16 0.51
CA GLY A 23 3.70 9.41 1.21
C GLY A 23 4.02 7.91 1.33
N LEU A 24 4.53 7.30 0.25
CA LEU A 24 4.98 5.91 0.29
C LEU A 24 6.13 5.71 1.28
N LEU A 25 7.08 6.64 1.31
CA LEU A 25 8.18 6.62 2.28
C LEU A 25 7.66 6.73 3.71
N TYR A 26 6.73 7.64 3.99
CA TYR A 26 6.14 7.74 5.32
C TYR A 26 5.44 6.46 5.76
N ILE A 27 4.74 5.75 4.87
CA ILE A 27 4.17 4.44 5.21
C ILE A 27 5.28 3.42 5.50
N SER A 28 6.33 3.36 4.67
CA SER A 28 7.41 2.36 4.83
C SER A 28 8.19 2.50 6.14
N ILE A 29 8.33 3.72 6.65
CA ILE A 29 8.98 4.00 7.95
C ILE A 29 7.99 4.13 9.13
N GLY A 30 6.72 3.78 8.92
CA GLY A 30 5.69 3.76 9.98
C GLY A 30 5.20 5.14 10.44
N LYS A 31 5.47 6.21 9.69
CA LYS A 31 4.98 7.57 9.94
C LYS A 31 3.56 7.76 9.39
N PHE A 32 2.64 6.90 9.82
CA PHE A 32 1.29 6.79 9.26
C PHE A 32 0.47 8.08 9.35
N GLN A 33 0.59 8.82 10.44
CA GLN A 33 -0.13 10.10 10.59
C GLN A 33 0.30 11.14 9.56
N LEU A 34 1.59 11.17 9.20
CA LEU A 34 2.11 12.08 8.17
C LEU A 34 1.68 11.62 6.79
N ALA A 35 1.77 10.31 6.50
CA ALA A 35 1.30 9.74 5.25
C ALA A 35 -0.20 10.03 5.02
N LYS A 36 -1.03 9.79 6.04
CA LYS A 36 -2.47 9.99 5.98
C LYS A 36 -2.83 11.45 5.70
N ARG A 37 -2.26 12.40 6.46
CA ARG A 37 -2.47 13.85 6.21
C ARG A 37 -2.09 14.24 4.78
N LEU A 38 -0.94 13.76 4.32
CA LEU A 38 -0.46 14.04 2.96
C LEU A 38 -1.41 13.47 1.89
N PHE A 39 -1.87 12.22 2.05
CA PHE A 39 -2.80 11.62 1.10
C PHE A 39 -4.22 12.20 1.18
N ASP A 40 -4.67 12.65 2.36
CA ASP A 40 -5.92 13.41 2.54
C ASP A 40 -5.86 14.74 1.77
N ASP A 41 -4.75 15.48 1.88
CA ASP A 41 -4.53 16.74 1.14
C ASP A 41 -4.40 16.50 -0.38
N LEU A 42 -3.80 15.39 -0.76
CA LEU A 42 -3.63 14.99 -2.16
C LEU A 42 -4.90 14.49 -2.81
N ALA A 43 -5.86 13.95 -2.06
CA ALA A 43 -7.07 13.34 -2.59
C ALA A 43 -7.96 14.41 -3.24
N PRO A 44 -7.94 14.57 -4.59
CA PRO A 44 -8.80 15.53 -5.26
C PRO A 44 -10.17 14.88 -5.47
N ALA A 45 -11.14 15.65 -5.96
CA ALA A 45 -12.44 15.12 -6.40
C ALA A 45 -12.32 14.00 -7.47
N THR A 46 -11.17 13.92 -8.15
CA THR A 46 -10.80 12.83 -9.05
C THR A 46 -10.12 11.70 -8.27
N LEU A 47 -10.90 10.72 -7.85
CA LEU A 47 -10.49 9.52 -7.13
C LEU A 47 -9.46 8.69 -7.91
N GLU A 48 -8.16 9.00 -7.77
CA GLU A 48 -7.12 8.08 -8.24
C GLU A 48 -6.97 6.91 -7.28
N ILE A 49 -6.96 5.70 -7.85
CA ILE A 49 -6.93 4.46 -7.08
C ILE A 49 -5.68 4.34 -6.21
N THR A 50 -4.52 4.79 -6.71
CA THR A 50 -3.25 4.74 -5.97
C THR A 50 -3.29 5.62 -4.71
N THR A 51 -3.75 6.87 -4.83
CA THR A 51 -3.90 7.78 -3.68
C THR A 51 -4.93 7.23 -2.69
N THR A 52 -6.07 6.75 -3.20
CA THR A 52 -7.16 6.19 -2.38
C THR A 52 -6.68 4.97 -1.59
N PHE A 53 -5.97 4.05 -2.25
CA PHE A 53 -5.42 2.86 -1.61
C PHE A 53 -4.37 3.23 -0.55
N ASN A 54 -3.44 4.13 -0.87
CA ASN A 54 -2.40 4.51 0.09
C ASN A 54 -2.96 5.27 1.30
N LEU A 55 -4.03 6.05 1.12
CA LEU A 55 -4.74 6.66 2.24
C LEU A 55 -5.33 5.59 3.17
N ALA A 56 -6.01 4.59 2.61
CA ALA A 56 -6.56 3.47 3.38
C ALA A 56 -5.47 2.70 4.14
N MET A 57 -4.32 2.48 3.51
CA MET A 57 -3.17 1.81 4.13
C MET A 57 -2.53 2.64 5.24
N ALA A 58 -2.42 3.96 5.06
CA ALA A 58 -1.96 4.87 6.10
C ALA A 58 -2.94 4.91 7.29
N ALA A 59 -4.24 4.95 7.02
CA ALA A 59 -5.28 4.87 8.06
C ALA A 59 -5.19 3.55 8.83
N TRP A 60 -5.04 2.41 8.15
CA TRP A 60 -4.82 1.11 8.78
C TRP A 60 -3.55 1.10 9.64
N GLY A 61 -2.44 1.64 9.14
CA GLY A 61 -1.22 1.76 9.91
C GLY A 61 -1.39 2.60 11.19
N GLU A 62 -2.10 3.72 11.10
CA GLU A 62 -2.37 4.63 12.22
C GLU A 62 -3.24 3.98 13.30
N SER A 63 -4.35 3.35 12.90
CA SER A 63 -5.34 2.76 13.81
C SER A 63 -4.97 1.36 14.31
N ARG A 64 -4.02 0.68 13.62
CA ARG A 64 -3.77 -0.77 13.75
C ARG A 64 -4.96 -1.65 13.44
N ASN A 65 -5.97 -1.09 12.79
CA ASN A 65 -7.18 -1.80 12.44
C ASN A 65 -7.76 -1.23 11.14
N HIS A 66 -7.91 -2.05 10.10
CA HIS A 66 -8.57 -1.61 8.89
C HIS A 66 -10.09 -1.72 9.05
N THR A 67 -10.81 -0.87 8.34
CA THR A 67 -12.25 -1.03 8.19
C THR A 67 -12.60 -1.33 6.73
N LYS A 68 -13.74 -1.98 6.49
CA LYS A 68 -14.27 -2.15 5.14
C LYS A 68 -14.46 -0.80 4.45
N LEU A 69 -14.89 0.22 5.19
CA LEU A 69 -15.15 1.55 4.65
C LEU A 69 -13.90 2.16 3.99
N ASP A 70 -12.71 1.91 4.55
CA ASP A 70 -11.45 2.44 4.02
C ASP A 70 -11.15 1.90 2.60
N PHE A 71 -11.51 0.65 2.33
CA PHE A 71 -11.19 -0.02 1.06
C PHE A 71 -12.36 -0.05 0.07
N GLU A 72 -13.57 0.29 0.49
CA GLU A 72 -14.75 0.31 -0.37
C GLU A 72 -14.56 1.22 -1.60
N ASN A 73 -13.96 2.40 -1.41
CA ASN A 73 -13.69 3.32 -2.51
C ASN A 73 -12.64 2.78 -3.49
N VAL A 74 -11.62 2.06 -3.01
CA VAL A 74 -10.62 1.40 -3.87
C VAL A 74 -11.30 0.43 -4.82
N ILE A 75 -12.19 -0.41 -4.29
CA ILE A 75 -12.94 -1.39 -5.09
C ILE A 75 -13.89 -0.69 -6.07
N LYS A 76 -14.62 0.34 -5.64
CA LYS A 76 -15.51 1.12 -6.53
C LYS A 76 -14.76 1.70 -7.73
N ILE A 77 -13.58 2.29 -7.51
CA ILE A 77 -12.76 2.84 -8.60
C ILE A 77 -12.25 1.72 -9.51
N HIS A 78 -11.77 0.62 -8.93
CA HIS A 78 -11.30 -0.53 -9.69
C HIS A 78 -12.41 -1.10 -10.60
N GLU A 79 -13.61 -1.28 -10.05
CA GLU A 79 -14.75 -1.84 -10.78
C GLU A 79 -15.27 -0.88 -11.86
N ALA A 80 -15.27 0.43 -11.60
CA ALA A 80 -15.65 1.44 -12.59
C ALA A 80 -14.68 1.49 -13.79
N ASN A 81 -13.43 1.10 -13.60
CA ASN A 81 -12.39 1.13 -14.64
C ASN A 81 -12.16 -0.25 -15.28
N GLN A 82 -13.04 -1.24 -15.10
CA GLN A 82 -12.83 -2.59 -15.65
C GLN A 82 -12.81 -2.61 -17.19
N GLU A 83 -13.59 -1.73 -17.82
CA GLU A 83 -13.76 -1.66 -19.28
C GLU A 83 -12.81 -0.66 -19.95
N ASP A 84 -11.92 -0.03 -19.18
CA ASP A 84 -10.95 0.92 -19.71
C ASP A 84 -9.84 0.18 -20.46
N GLU A 85 -9.74 0.40 -21.78
CA GLU A 85 -8.72 -0.19 -22.64
C GLU A 85 -7.31 0.30 -22.28
N ASP A 86 -7.19 1.48 -21.66
CA ASP A 86 -5.92 2.06 -21.20
C ASP A 86 -5.52 1.55 -19.80
N ARG A 87 -6.27 0.60 -19.21
CA ARG A 87 -5.95 0.06 -17.89
C ARG A 87 -4.60 -0.67 -17.89
N HIS A 88 -3.64 -0.08 -17.19
CA HIS A 88 -2.31 -0.67 -17.03
C HIS A 88 -2.21 -1.48 -15.73
N ASP A 89 -2.58 -2.75 -15.81
CA ASP A 89 -2.36 -3.70 -14.73
C ASP A 89 -0.86 -3.96 -14.54
N SER A 90 -0.44 -3.99 -13.28
CA SER A 90 0.91 -4.40 -12.86
C SER A 90 0.81 -5.40 -11.70
N ALA A 91 1.88 -6.13 -11.43
CA ALA A 91 1.93 -7.05 -10.29
C ALA A 91 1.59 -6.33 -8.98
N ASN A 92 2.15 -5.13 -8.75
CA ASN A 92 1.83 -4.29 -7.59
C ASN A 92 0.34 -3.93 -7.55
N TYR A 93 -0.19 -3.39 -8.66
CA TYR A 93 -1.60 -2.99 -8.73
C TYR A 93 -2.54 -4.15 -8.36
N LEU A 94 -2.31 -5.33 -8.92
CA LEU A 94 -3.10 -6.52 -8.63
C LEU A 94 -2.94 -6.99 -7.18
N GLN A 95 -1.76 -6.84 -6.59
CA GLN A 95 -1.54 -7.09 -5.15
C GLN A 95 -2.37 -6.12 -4.29
N CYS A 96 -2.40 -4.83 -4.62
CA CYS A 96 -3.23 -3.83 -3.93
C CYS A 96 -4.72 -4.19 -4.00
N ILE A 97 -5.22 -4.56 -5.19
CA ILE A 97 -6.62 -4.94 -5.36
C ILE A 97 -6.96 -6.21 -4.57
N GLY A 98 -6.08 -7.21 -4.58
CA GLY A 98 -6.25 -8.41 -3.75
C GLY A 98 -6.38 -8.06 -2.26
N LEU A 99 -5.49 -7.21 -1.75
CA LEU A 99 -5.52 -6.79 -0.36
C LEU A 99 -6.79 -6.00 -0.02
N ALA A 100 -7.27 -5.15 -0.94
CA ALA A 100 -8.51 -4.41 -0.78
C ALA A 100 -9.73 -5.35 -0.69
N TYR A 101 -9.81 -6.39 -1.55
CA TYR A 101 -10.89 -7.38 -1.46
C TYR A 101 -10.84 -8.18 -0.15
N TRP A 102 -9.63 -8.55 0.31
CA TRP A 102 -9.47 -9.20 1.61
C TRP A 102 -9.98 -8.31 2.75
N ALA A 103 -9.61 -7.02 2.75
CA ALA A 103 -10.08 -6.05 3.75
C ALA A 103 -11.60 -5.84 3.72
N MET A 104 -12.24 -6.03 2.56
CA MET A 104 -13.70 -6.05 2.40
C MET A 104 -14.36 -7.35 2.86
N GLY A 105 -13.57 -8.39 3.14
CA GLY A 105 -14.02 -9.73 3.54
C GLY A 105 -14.30 -10.68 2.37
N ASP A 106 -13.88 -10.35 1.15
CA ASP A 106 -13.99 -11.22 -0.03
C ASP A 106 -12.68 -11.97 -0.25
N GLY A 107 -12.51 -13.07 0.49
CA GLY A 107 -11.31 -13.92 0.38
C GLY A 107 -11.16 -14.60 -0.98
N THR A 108 -12.27 -14.88 -1.68
CA THR A 108 -12.24 -15.52 -3.00
C THR A 108 -11.62 -14.59 -4.04
N LYS A 109 -12.11 -13.34 -4.14
CA LYS A 109 -11.49 -12.35 -5.03
C LYS A 109 -10.07 -12.01 -4.58
N ALA A 110 -9.81 -11.92 -3.27
CA ALA A 110 -8.46 -11.67 -2.77
C ALA A 110 -7.43 -12.69 -3.30
N LEU A 111 -7.75 -13.98 -3.25
CA LEU A 111 -6.90 -15.04 -3.80
C LEU A 111 -6.79 -14.97 -5.33
N GLU A 112 -7.89 -14.67 -6.03
CA GLU A 112 -7.88 -14.49 -7.49
C GLU A 112 -6.88 -13.40 -7.92
N TYR A 113 -6.92 -12.23 -7.27
CA TYR A 113 -6.01 -11.13 -7.57
C TYR A 113 -4.57 -11.40 -7.10
N ALA A 114 -4.38 -12.16 -6.03
CA ALA A 114 -3.06 -12.65 -5.63
C ALA A 114 -2.42 -13.51 -6.73
N GLU A 115 -3.19 -14.42 -7.33
CA GLU A 115 -2.70 -15.25 -8.45
C GLU A 115 -2.45 -14.42 -9.72
N LYS A 116 -3.36 -13.49 -10.06
CA LYS A 116 -3.16 -12.57 -11.19
C LYS A 116 -1.88 -11.74 -11.01
N SER A 117 -1.62 -11.25 -9.81
CA SER A 117 -0.41 -10.49 -9.49
C SER A 117 0.87 -11.26 -9.83
N LEU A 118 0.91 -12.57 -9.54
CA LEU A 118 2.04 -13.44 -9.86
C LEU A 118 2.23 -13.63 -11.38
N GLN A 119 1.14 -13.69 -12.14
CA GLN A 119 1.18 -13.84 -13.61
C GLN A 119 1.76 -12.59 -14.30
N PHE A 120 1.67 -11.42 -13.66
CA PHE A 120 2.20 -10.15 -14.16
C PHE A 120 3.68 -9.91 -13.83
N LEU A 121 4.35 -10.85 -13.17
CA LEU A 121 5.80 -10.77 -12.94
C LEU A 121 6.55 -11.06 -14.25
N VAL A 122 6.94 -10.00 -14.97
CA VAL A 122 7.66 -10.10 -16.25
C VAL A 122 9.11 -9.61 -16.12
N GLY A 123 10.05 -10.40 -16.65
CA GLY A 123 11.47 -10.04 -16.70
C GLY A 123 12.19 -10.17 -15.35
N TYR A 124 13.16 -9.28 -15.09
CA TYR A 124 13.96 -9.23 -13.85
C TYR A 124 13.87 -7.87 -13.15
N ARG A 125 12.77 -7.14 -13.33
CA ARG A 125 12.64 -5.78 -12.80
C ARG A 125 12.22 -5.84 -11.33
N PRO A 126 12.80 -5.00 -10.45
CA PRO A 126 12.25 -4.81 -9.12
C PRO A 126 10.78 -4.41 -9.20
N THR A 127 9.95 -5.05 -8.37
CA THR A 127 8.52 -4.81 -8.30
C THR A 127 8.22 -4.19 -6.95
N PHE A 128 7.46 -3.10 -6.93
CA PHE A 128 6.99 -2.53 -5.67
C PHE A 128 5.98 -3.47 -5.03
N SER A 129 6.15 -3.76 -3.75
CA SER A 129 5.22 -4.58 -2.98
C SER A 129 4.48 -3.72 -1.96
N CYS A 130 3.16 -3.58 -2.12
CA CYS A 130 2.32 -2.87 -1.15
C CYS A 130 2.21 -3.62 0.20
N TRP A 131 2.59 -4.90 0.23
CA TRP A 131 2.67 -5.68 1.46
C TRP A 131 3.74 -5.15 2.44
N ARG A 132 4.84 -4.62 1.89
CA ARG A 132 5.99 -4.12 2.68
C ARG A 132 6.41 -2.68 2.37
N TYR A 133 5.76 -2.03 1.41
CA TYR A 133 6.06 -0.68 0.93
C TYR A 133 7.51 -0.48 0.46
N LEU A 134 8.05 -1.47 -0.28
CA LEU A 134 9.41 -1.45 -0.84
C LEU A 134 9.46 -2.10 -2.23
N TYR A 135 10.42 -1.68 -3.04
CA TYR A 135 10.81 -2.41 -4.25
C TYR A 135 11.58 -3.67 -3.88
N VAL A 136 11.16 -4.80 -4.43
CA VAL A 136 11.74 -6.12 -4.16
C VAL A 136 11.97 -6.91 -5.42
N ASN A 137 12.84 -7.91 -5.35
CA ASN A 137 13.01 -8.84 -6.46
C ASN A 137 11.81 -9.82 -6.56
N HIS A 138 11.72 -10.57 -7.66
CA HIS A 138 10.60 -11.49 -7.89
C HIS A 138 10.47 -12.61 -6.85
N HIS A 139 11.57 -13.08 -6.27
CA HIS A 139 11.52 -14.10 -5.22
C HIS A 139 10.86 -13.53 -3.96
N GLU A 140 11.31 -12.37 -3.53
CA GLU A 140 10.74 -11.67 -2.37
C GLU A 140 9.28 -11.27 -2.59
N PHE A 141 8.93 -10.80 -3.79
CA PHE A 141 7.53 -10.48 -4.13
C PHE A 141 6.64 -11.72 -4.07
N LYS A 142 7.13 -12.88 -4.56
CA LYS A 142 6.41 -14.16 -4.42
C LYS A 142 6.22 -14.56 -2.97
N THR A 143 7.23 -14.33 -2.13
CA THR A 143 7.10 -14.54 -0.68
C THR A 143 6.01 -13.65 -0.10
N ASP A 144 5.95 -12.36 -0.46
CA ASP A 144 4.89 -11.44 -0.02
C ASP A 144 3.50 -11.93 -0.43
N ILE A 145 3.34 -12.39 -1.67
CA ILE A 145 2.06 -12.94 -2.13
C ILE A 145 1.69 -14.21 -1.36
N ASN A 146 2.64 -15.08 -1.06
CA ASN A 146 2.37 -16.28 -0.27
C ASN A 146 1.99 -15.97 1.19
N GLU A 147 2.63 -14.97 1.81
CA GLU A 147 2.23 -14.47 3.14
C GLU A 147 0.84 -13.85 3.10
N PHE A 148 0.54 -13.08 2.06
CA PHE A 148 -0.80 -12.52 1.85
C PHE A 148 -1.85 -13.63 1.66
N LYS A 149 -1.60 -14.67 0.88
CA LYS A 149 -2.53 -15.80 0.73
C LYS A 149 -2.80 -16.50 2.06
N ARG A 150 -1.77 -16.72 2.88
CA ARG A 150 -1.94 -17.26 4.25
C ARG A 150 -2.82 -16.37 5.12
N LEU A 151 -2.67 -15.04 5.04
CA LEU A 151 -3.56 -14.09 5.70
C LEU A 151 -5.02 -14.29 5.26
N VAL A 152 -5.26 -14.44 3.96
CA VAL A 152 -6.61 -14.67 3.41
C VAL A 152 -7.20 -16.00 3.87
N GLU A 153 -6.36 -17.02 4.02
CA GLU A 153 -6.72 -18.36 4.48
C GLU A 153 -6.94 -18.45 6.01
N GLY A 154 -6.74 -17.34 6.74
CA GLY A 154 -7.05 -17.24 8.18
C GLY A 154 -5.86 -17.44 9.12
N ASP A 155 -4.63 -17.36 8.62
CA ASP A 155 -3.44 -17.35 9.47
C ASP A 155 -3.30 -16.01 10.22
N GLU A 156 -3.75 -15.99 11.48
CA GLU A 156 -3.73 -14.81 12.35
C GLU A 156 -2.32 -14.27 12.66
N THR A 157 -1.26 -15.03 12.35
CA THR A 157 0.12 -14.56 12.50
C THR A 157 0.58 -13.67 11.33
N MET A 158 -0.17 -13.69 10.22
CA MET A 158 0.12 -12.88 9.07
C MET A 158 -0.47 -11.47 9.24
N GLN A 159 0.30 -10.49 8.77
CA GLN A 159 -0.14 -9.13 8.56
C GLN A 159 0.84 -8.48 7.58
N PRO A 160 0.42 -7.41 6.86
CA PRO A 160 1.34 -6.66 6.04
C PRO A 160 2.61 -6.28 6.79
N VAL A 161 3.77 -6.52 6.17
CA VAL A 161 5.09 -6.33 6.79
C VAL A 161 5.32 -4.88 7.20
N PHE A 162 4.73 -3.91 6.48
CA PHE A 162 4.86 -2.50 6.84
C PHE A 162 4.30 -2.19 8.25
N LEU A 163 3.35 -3.00 8.77
CA LEU A 163 2.83 -2.86 10.13
C LEU A 163 3.80 -3.39 11.20
N LYS A 164 4.69 -4.33 10.84
CA LYS A 164 5.68 -4.95 11.74
C LYS A 164 6.82 -3.99 12.12
N ASN A 165 7.20 -3.06 11.24
CA ASN A 165 8.38 -2.18 11.40
C ASN A 165 8.24 -1.02 12.39
N THR A 166 7.21 -1.04 13.23
CA THR A 166 6.91 0.08 14.14
C THR A 166 7.58 -0.01 15.51
N SER A 167 8.32 -1.10 15.77
CA SER A 167 8.98 -1.35 17.06
C SER A 167 10.41 -0.83 17.15
N ASN A 168 11.01 -0.33 16.06
CA ASN A 168 12.35 0.24 16.11
C ASN A 168 12.28 1.76 16.29
N GLN A 169 12.42 2.19 17.54
CA GLN A 169 13.27 3.35 17.83
C GLN A 169 14.54 3.19 16.99
N LEU A 170 14.80 4.15 16.10
CA LEU A 170 16.04 4.22 15.35
C LEU A 170 17.22 4.08 16.33
N PRO A 171 18.09 3.06 16.22
CA PRO A 171 19.35 3.05 16.95
C PRO A 171 20.33 3.90 16.14
N PHE A 172 20.15 5.21 16.20
CA PHE A 172 21.24 6.14 15.91
C PHE A 172 21.46 6.96 17.19
N GLN A 173 22.20 6.34 18.11
CA GLN A 173 23.09 7.03 19.06
C GLN A 173 24.43 7.27 18.37
#